data_AF-A0AAV4DRI2-F1
#
_entry.id   AF-A0AAV4DRI2-F1
#
_cell.length_a   1.000
_cell.length_b   1.000
_cell.length_c   1.000
_cell.angle_alpha   90.00
_cell.angle_beta   90.00
_cell.angle_gamma   90.00
#
_symmetry.space_group_name_H-M   'P 1'
#
loop_
_entity.id
_entity.type
_entity.pdbx_description
1 polymer ?
#
loop_
_entity_poly.entity_id
_entity_poly.type
_entity_poly.pdbx_seq_one_letter_code
_entity_poly.pdbx_strand_id
1 'polypeptide(L)'
;MTSSRCALRCHAALDCRAAIAVCSSSACFCIHCADIFNNDFAAIGVESHLKGRIFAEYLAFPPDRQISIPNGLSVGQVLRVKVKLASDSTSLKLLSQENAFTAFLIDFRFYAKSIVRNSNIQGWGLEERYKPHFNFSPGQEIDVLYIVRSTEYVVYIDSAQFFCI
;
A
#
# COMPACT_ATOMS: atom_id res chain seq x y z
N MET A 1 -25.28 -4.74 4.43
CA MET A 1 -24.01 -4.93 5.17
C MET A 1 -23.32 -6.17 4.61
N THR A 2 -21.99 -6.22 4.67
CA THR A 2 -21.04 -7.28 4.20
C THR A 2 -20.34 -6.97 2.87
N SER A 3 -19.27 -6.16 2.94
CA SER A 3 -18.28 -6.00 1.88
C SER A 3 -16.89 -5.91 2.51
N SER A 4 -16.17 -7.04 2.58
CA SER A 4 -14.76 -7.09 3.01
C SER A 4 -14.14 -8.50 2.92
N ARG A 5 -14.34 -9.25 1.81
CA ARG A 5 -14.03 -10.70 1.78
C ARG A 5 -12.88 -11.22 0.87
N CYS A 6 -12.27 -10.49 -0.06
CA CYS A 6 -11.16 -11.08 -0.88
C CYS A 6 -9.76 -10.88 -0.30
N ALA A 7 -9.51 -9.94 0.62
CA ALA A 7 -8.13 -9.65 1.03
C ALA A 7 -7.46 -10.79 1.85
N LEU A 8 -8.18 -11.87 2.17
CA LEU A 8 -7.95 -12.63 3.40
C LEU A 8 -7.79 -14.16 3.22
N ARG A 9 -7.64 -14.72 2.01
CA ARG A 9 -7.48 -16.18 1.83
C ARG A 9 -6.16 -16.63 1.17
N CYS A 10 -5.05 -16.05 1.61
CA CYS A 10 -3.71 -16.42 1.13
C CYS A 10 -2.84 -17.23 2.11
N HIS A 11 -3.42 -17.84 3.13
CA HIS A 11 -2.61 -18.49 4.17
C HIS A 11 -2.29 -19.98 3.92
N ALA A 12 -2.97 -20.67 2.99
CA ALA A 12 -2.82 -22.13 2.83
C ALA A 12 -1.87 -22.58 1.71
N ALA A 13 -1.28 -21.65 0.95
CA ALA A 13 -0.37 -21.96 -0.15
C ALA A 13 0.92 -21.14 -0.01
N LEU A 14 2.07 -21.77 -0.28
CA LEU A 14 3.41 -21.22 -0.07
C LEU A 14 3.73 -19.94 -0.88
N ASP A 15 2.84 -19.45 -1.74
CA ASP A 15 3.07 -18.29 -2.62
C ASP A 15 1.86 -17.36 -2.83
N CYS A 16 0.84 -17.37 -1.95
CA CYS A 16 -0.36 -16.57 -2.19
C CYS A 16 -0.20 -15.10 -1.76
N ARG A 17 -0.61 -14.16 -2.63
CA ARG A 17 -0.63 -12.70 -2.38
C ARG A 17 -1.99 -12.11 -2.67
N ALA A 18 -2.64 -11.52 -1.65
CA ALA A 18 -4.06 -11.15 -1.76
C ALA A 18 -4.29 -9.84 -2.53
N ALA A 19 -5.37 -9.80 -3.31
CA ALA A 19 -5.89 -8.62 -3.98
C ALA A 19 -7.43 -8.56 -3.89
N ILE A 20 -7.95 -7.33 -3.99
CA ILE A 20 -9.31 -6.87 -3.66
C ILE A 20 -10.48 -7.66 -4.29
N ALA A 21 -11.64 -7.63 -3.63
CA ALA A 21 -12.90 -8.26 -4.05
C ALA A 21 -13.80 -7.28 -4.79
N VAL A 22 -14.33 -7.71 -5.93
CA VAL A 22 -15.57 -7.17 -6.50
C VAL A 22 -16.62 -8.27 -6.42
N CYS A 23 -17.67 -8.07 -5.62
CA CYS A 23 -18.73 -9.06 -5.45
C CYS A 23 -20.01 -8.63 -6.18
N SER A 24 -20.62 -9.57 -6.91
CA SER A 24 -22.01 -9.52 -7.40
C SER A 24 -22.93 -10.28 -6.45
N SER A 25 -24.23 -10.32 -6.76
CA SER A 25 -25.24 -11.07 -6.00
C SER A 25 -25.03 -12.59 -6.00
N SER A 26 -24.19 -13.12 -6.90
CA SER A 26 -23.98 -14.56 -7.08
C SER A 26 -22.52 -15.00 -6.99
N ALA A 27 -21.55 -14.09 -7.07
CA ALA A 27 -20.13 -14.45 -7.05
C ALA A 27 -19.25 -13.29 -6.55
N CYS A 28 -18.06 -13.62 -6.03
CA CYS A 28 -17.00 -12.63 -5.77
C CYS A 28 -15.84 -12.88 -6.72
N PHE A 29 -15.40 -11.84 -7.41
CA PHE A 29 -14.21 -11.84 -8.25
C PHE A 29 -13.07 -11.18 -7.48
N CYS A 30 -11.91 -11.84 -7.43
CA CYS A 30 -10.69 -11.23 -6.94
C CYS A 30 -9.80 -10.88 -8.16
N ILE A 31 -9.30 -9.64 -8.25
CA ILE A 31 -8.44 -9.21 -9.37
C ILE A 31 -6.98 -9.48 -8.99
N HIS A 32 -6.39 -10.55 -9.52
CA HIS A 32 -4.97 -10.87 -9.36
C HIS A 32 -4.13 -10.23 -10.47
N CYS A 33 -2.93 -9.74 -10.12
CA CYS A 33 -1.91 -9.42 -11.12
C CYS A 33 -0.99 -10.62 -11.33
N ALA A 34 -0.92 -11.01 -12.61
CA ALA A 34 0.03 -11.90 -13.29
C ALA A 34 0.53 -13.17 -12.56
N ASP A 35 0.26 -14.32 -13.21
CA ASP A 35 0.81 -15.67 -13.02
C ASP A 35 0.20 -16.63 -11.99
N ILE A 36 -1.05 -16.45 -11.58
CA ILE A 36 -1.81 -17.54 -10.92
C ILE A 36 -3.18 -17.69 -11.60
N PHE A 37 -3.38 -18.82 -12.28
CA PHE A 37 -4.64 -19.19 -12.92
C PHE A 37 -5.73 -19.50 -11.89
N ASN A 38 -6.98 -19.20 -12.28
CA ASN A 38 -8.27 -19.57 -11.70
C ASN A 38 -8.20 -20.62 -10.57
N ASN A 39 -8.62 -20.23 -9.37
CA ASN A 39 -9.09 -21.18 -8.37
C ASN A 39 -10.49 -20.79 -7.89
N ASP A 40 -11.46 -21.66 -8.20
CA ASP A 40 -12.78 -21.63 -7.59
C ASP A 40 -12.66 -22.03 -6.12
N PHE A 41 -12.94 -21.11 -5.20
CA PHE A 41 -12.95 -21.43 -3.77
C PHE A 41 -14.35 -21.86 -3.32
N ALA A 42 -14.52 -23.17 -3.13
CA ALA A 42 -15.65 -23.75 -2.42
C ALA A 42 -15.44 -23.60 -0.90
N ALA A 43 -16.17 -22.67 -0.27
CA ALA A 43 -16.77 -22.79 1.07
C ALA A 43 -17.17 -21.41 1.61
N ILE A 44 -18.49 -21.20 1.65
CA ILE A 44 -19.17 -20.06 2.26
C ILE A 44 -18.88 -20.04 3.77
N GLY A 45 -18.53 -18.88 4.32
CA GLY A 45 -18.68 -18.63 5.77
C GLY A 45 -17.42 -18.70 6.66
N VAL A 46 -16.22 -18.94 6.13
CA VAL A 46 -14.99 -18.86 6.93
C VAL A 46 -14.31 -17.51 6.74
N GLU A 47 -14.35 -16.66 7.78
CA GLU A 47 -13.54 -15.46 7.91
C GLU A 47 -12.09 -15.84 8.20
N SER A 48 -11.16 -15.08 7.65
CA SER A 48 -9.73 -15.29 7.81
C SER A 48 -9.11 -13.94 8.06
N HIS A 49 -8.16 -13.84 8.98
CA HIS A 49 -7.54 -12.57 9.34
C HIS A 49 -6.05 -12.63 9.00
N LEU A 50 -5.56 -11.63 8.26
CA LEU A 50 -4.12 -11.41 8.12
C LEU A 50 -3.61 -11.00 9.50
N LYS A 51 -2.74 -11.80 10.10
CA LYS A 51 -2.06 -11.45 11.34
C LYS A 51 -0.98 -10.43 11.01
N GLY A 52 -1.39 -9.17 10.87
CA GLY A 52 -0.47 -8.04 10.78
C GLY A 52 0.28 -7.85 12.09
N ARG A 53 1.49 -7.31 12.01
CA ARG A 53 2.23 -6.81 13.17
C ARG A 53 2.18 -5.29 13.15
N ILE A 54 1.74 -4.68 14.25
CA ILE A 54 1.83 -3.23 14.43
C ILE A 54 3.28 -2.91 14.78
N PHE A 55 3.94 -2.11 13.95
CA PHE A 55 5.31 -1.66 14.20
C PHE A 55 5.38 -0.35 14.99
N ALA A 56 4.40 0.53 14.77
CA ALA A 56 4.24 1.77 15.52
C ALA A 56 2.77 2.24 15.44
N GLU A 57 2.31 2.91 16.48
CA GLU A 57 0.98 3.51 16.58
C GLU A 57 1.03 4.76 17.45
N TYR A 58 0.04 5.64 17.31
CA TYR A 58 -0.10 6.87 18.10
C TYR A 58 1.15 7.77 18.08
N LEU A 59 1.85 7.83 16.95
CA LEU A 59 2.98 8.71 16.77
C LEU A 59 2.52 10.18 16.76
N ALA A 60 3.32 11.05 17.38
CA ALA A 60 3.12 12.50 17.27
C ALA A 60 3.17 12.93 15.80
N PHE A 61 2.46 14.00 15.45
CA PHE A 61 2.40 14.50 14.08
C PHE A 61 3.04 15.90 13.96
N PRO A 62 4.03 16.10 13.06
CA PRO A 62 4.69 15.08 12.25
C PRO A 62 5.56 14.14 13.12
N PRO A 63 5.72 12.86 12.73
CA PRO A 63 6.55 11.93 13.50
C PRO A 63 8.02 12.34 13.39
N ASP A 64 8.69 12.36 14.53
CA ASP A 64 10.12 12.64 14.68
C ASP A 64 11.00 11.41 14.40
N ARG A 65 10.40 10.23 14.18
CA ARG A 65 11.10 8.94 14.12
C ARG A 65 10.91 8.19 12.81
N GLN A 66 12.00 7.56 12.38
CA GLN A 66 11.98 6.47 11.41
C GLN A 66 11.55 5.17 12.12
N ILE A 67 10.78 4.32 11.42
CA ILE A 67 10.33 3.03 11.93
C ILE A 67 11.09 1.95 11.16
N SER A 68 11.89 1.14 11.86
CA SER A 68 12.59 0.01 11.25
C SER A 68 11.63 -1.14 10.97
N ILE A 69 11.68 -1.68 9.75
CA ILE A 69 10.96 -2.88 9.36
C ILE A 69 11.87 -4.09 9.64
N PRO A 70 11.50 -5.01 10.56
CA PRO A 70 12.31 -6.18 10.85
C PRO A 70 12.52 -7.03 9.60
N ASN A 71 13.78 -7.40 9.32
CA ASN A 71 14.21 -8.14 8.13
C ASN A 71 13.97 -7.41 6.79
N GLY A 72 13.70 -6.11 6.82
CA GLY A 72 13.50 -5.30 5.62
C GLY A 72 12.22 -5.63 4.86
N LEU A 73 12.15 -5.13 3.63
CA LEU A 73 11.04 -5.38 2.72
C LEU A 73 11.31 -6.62 1.87
N SER A 74 10.30 -7.47 1.69
CA SER A 74 10.37 -8.62 0.79
C SER A 74 9.17 -8.69 -0.15
N VAL A 75 9.41 -9.30 -1.30
CA VAL A 75 8.43 -9.49 -2.37
C VAL A 75 7.24 -10.25 -1.77
N GLY A 76 6.05 -9.68 -1.83
CA GLY A 76 4.79 -10.25 -1.32
C GLY A 76 4.33 -9.67 0.00
N GLN A 77 5.18 -8.87 0.65
CA GLN A 77 4.79 -8.15 1.85
C GLN A 77 3.79 -7.03 1.54
N VAL A 78 2.94 -6.79 2.53
CA VAL A 78 1.97 -5.70 2.56
C VAL A 78 2.31 -4.79 3.71
N LEU A 79 2.51 -3.50 3.40
CA LEU A 79 2.82 -2.47 4.38
C LEU A 79 1.66 -1.47 4.38
N ARG A 80 1.00 -1.30 5.53
CA ARG A 80 -0.16 -0.42 5.68
C ARG A 80 0.18 0.72 6.63
N VAL A 81 -0.07 1.94 6.20
CA VAL A 81 0.23 3.18 6.92
C VAL A 81 -1.03 4.01 6.97
N LYS A 82 -1.54 4.25 8.19
CA LYS A 82 -2.59 5.23 8.43
C LYS A 82 -1.93 6.54 8.84
N VAL A 83 -2.23 7.62 8.14
CA VAL A 83 -1.56 8.91 8.34
C VAL A 83 -2.54 10.05 8.18
N LYS A 84 -2.36 11.09 9.01
CA LYS A 84 -3.04 12.38 8.85
C LYS A 84 -2.20 13.27 7.94
N LEU A 85 -2.79 13.86 6.91
CA LEU A 85 -2.09 14.72 5.97
C LEU A 85 -1.82 16.10 6.59
N ALA A 86 -0.62 16.65 6.38
CA ALA A 86 -0.25 17.99 6.81
C ALA A 86 -0.92 19.08 5.94
N SER A 87 -0.72 20.35 6.29
CA SER A 87 -1.24 21.48 5.50
C SER A 87 -0.57 21.63 4.15
N ASP A 88 0.75 21.47 4.11
CA ASP A 88 1.55 21.87 2.95
C ASP A 88 1.95 20.66 2.12
N SER A 89 2.68 19.73 2.77
CA SER A 89 3.02 18.45 2.18
C SER A 89 3.14 17.31 3.18
N THR A 90 2.99 16.08 2.70
CA THR A 90 3.21 14.87 3.49
C THR A 90 4.00 13.87 2.66
N SER A 91 5.20 13.55 3.12
CA SER A 91 6.09 12.59 2.47
C SER A 91 6.12 11.28 3.24
N LEU A 92 5.85 10.17 2.53
CA LEU A 92 6.05 8.80 3.01
C LEU A 92 7.24 8.20 2.27
N LYS A 93 8.22 7.69 3.02
CA LYS A 93 9.51 7.23 2.46
C LYS A 93 9.82 5.80 2.91
N LEU A 94 10.21 4.97 1.95
CA LEU A 94 10.84 3.67 2.20
C LEU A 94 12.35 3.85 2.03
N LEU A 95 13.07 3.71 3.14
CA LEU A 95 14.51 3.97 3.23
C LEU A 95 15.28 2.65 3.30
N SER A 96 16.39 2.56 2.56
CA SER A 96 17.37 1.49 2.76
C SER A 96 18.40 1.96 3.77
N GLN A 97 18.46 1.30 4.94
CA GLN A 97 19.48 1.61 5.95
C GLN A 97 20.89 1.21 5.49
N GLU A 98 21.00 0.12 4.74
CA GLU A 98 22.29 -0.40 4.24
C GLU A 98 22.95 0.55 3.25
N ASN A 99 22.16 1.12 2.34
CA ASN A 99 22.66 1.89 1.21
C ASN A 99 22.40 3.40 1.33
N ALA A 100 21.83 3.83 2.46
CA ALA A 100 21.48 5.22 2.78
C ALA A 100 20.65 5.94 1.69
N PHE A 101 19.85 5.20 0.92
CA PHE A 101 19.08 5.72 -0.21
C PHE A 101 17.56 5.66 0.04
N THR A 102 16.79 6.46 -0.69
CA THR A 102 15.31 6.39 -0.66
C THR A 102 14.84 5.51 -1.80
N ALA A 103 14.43 4.28 -1.48
CA ALA A 103 13.95 3.31 -2.46
C ALA A 103 12.66 3.80 -3.12
N PHE A 104 11.77 4.39 -2.31
CA PHE A 104 10.49 4.90 -2.77
C PHE A 104 10.02 6.07 -1.91
N LEU A 105 9.62 7.15 -2.57
CA LEU A 105 8.98 8.33 -1.98
C LEU A 105 7.58 8.46 -2.58
N ILE A 106 6.58 8.73 -1.74
CA ILE A 106 5.32 9.35 -2.14
C ILE A 106 5.19 10.66 -1.40
N ASP A 107 4.94 11.75 -2.13
CA ASP A 107 4.81 13.09 -1.56
C ASP A 107 3.50 13.76 -2.00
N PHE A 108 2.61 13.97 -1.05
CA PHE A 108 1.36 14.70 -1.24
C PHE A 108 1.66 16.19 -1.14
N ARG A 109 1.59 16.93 -2.24
CA ARG A 109 1.89 18.37 -2.31
C ARG A 109 0.59 19.15 -2.54
N PHE A 110 0.03 19.76 -1.49
CA PHE A 110 -1.27 20.43 -1.57
C PHE A 110 -1.21 21.71 -2.41
N TYR A 111 -0.12 22.47 -2.30
CA TYR A 111 0.08 23.71 -3.08
C TYR A 111 0.04 23.48 -4.61
N ALA A 112 0.47 22.31 -5.07
CA ALA A 112 0.50 21.94 -6.49
C ALA A 112 -0.63 20.97 -6.88
N LYS A 113 -1.49 20.57 -5.93
CA LYS A 113 -2.50 19.51 -6.10
C LYS A 113 -1.91 18.27 -6.79
N SER A 114 -0.74 17.84 -6.32
CA SER A 114 0.03 16.76 -6.95
C SER A 114 0.46 15.72 -5.95
N ILE A 115 0.46 14.45 -6.37
CA ILE A 115 1.17 13.38 -5.69
C ILE A 115 2.40 13.08 -6.53
N VAL A 116 3.57 13.21 -5.91
CA VAL A 116 4.85 12.97 -6.57
C VAL A 116 5.41 11.66 -6.06
N ARG A 117 5.89 10.84 -7.00
CA ARG A 117 6.66 9.63 -6.69
C ARG A 117 8.06 9.79 -7.24
N ASN A 118 9.05 9.30 -6.48
CA ASN A 118 10.44 9.33 -6.90
C ASN A 118 11.26 8.31 -6.10
N SER A 119 12.48 8.06 -6.55
CA SER A 119 13.53 7.38 -5.80
C SER A 119 14.75 8.29 -5.73
N ASN A 120 15.56 8.09 -4.69
CA ASN A 120 16.85 8.75 -4.56
C ASN A 120 17.90 7.66 -4.42
N ILE A 121 18.42 7.16 -5.54
CA ILE A 121 19.48 6.14 -5.63
C ILE A 121 20.67 6.84 -6.27
N GLN A 122 21.59 7.35 -5.44
CA GLN A 122 22.72 8.20 -5.87
C GLN A 122 22.30 9.57 -6.46
N GLY A 123 21.14 10.07 -6.06
CA GLY A 123 20.54 11.30 -6.59
C GLY A 123 19.05 11.09 -6.84
N TRP A 124 18.28 12.19 -6.80
CA TRP A 124 16.86 12.15 -7.13
C TRP A 124 16.66 11.81 -8.61
N GLY A 125 15.82 10.82 -8.88
CA GLY A 125 15.37 10.48 -10.22
C GLY A 125 14.38 11.49 -10.80
N LEU A 126 13.81 11.13 -11.94
CA LEU A 126 12.71 11.89 -12.53
C LEU A 126 11.43 11.71 -11.71
N GLU A 127 10.74 12.82 -11.43
CA GLU A 127 9.50 12.78 -10.69
C GLU A 127 8.34 12.20 -11.50
N GLU A 128 7.62 11.24 -10.93
CA GLU A 128 6.43 10.67 -11.50
C GLU A 128 5.17 11.28 -10.88
N ARG A 129 4.42 12.05 -11.70
CA ARG A 129 3.33 12.91 -11.23
C ARG A 129 1.92 12.49 -11.67
N TYR A 130 1.83 11.50 -12.57
CA TYR A 130 0.56 10.95 -13.01
C TYR A 130 -0.23 10.40 -11.81
N LYS A 131 -1.53 10.67 -11.78
CA LYS A 131 -2.45 10.22 -10.75
C LYS A 131 -3.88 10.24 -11.28
N PRO A 132 -4.75 9.32 -10.84
CA PRO A 132 -6.14 9.28 -11.29
C PRO A 132 -6.93 10.51 -10.83
N HIS A 133 -6.70 11.00 -9.61
CA HIS A 133 -7.32 12.20 -9.06
C HIS A 133 -6.49 12.79 -7.90
N PHE A 134 -6.90 13.97 -7.40
CA PHE A 134 -6.37 14.58 -6.17
C PHE A 134 -7.53 15.08 -5.31
N ASN A 135 -8.18 14.17 -4.61
CA ASN A 135 -9.35 14.46 -3.78
C ASN A 135 -8.98 14.36 -2.30
N PHE A 136 -7.87 15.01 -1.94
CA PHE A 136 -7.32 15.00 -0.58
C PHE A 136 -7.39 16.40 0.01
N SER A 137 -7.57 16.48 1.33
CA SER A 137 -7.57 17.74 2.07
C SER A 137 -6.50 17.75 3.16
N PRO A 138 -5.93 18.94 3.46
CA PRO A 138 -5.17 19.15 4.70
C PRO A 138 -5.89 18.60 5.93
N GLY A 139 -5.18 17.88 6.79
CA GLY A 139 -5.73 17.29 8.01
C GLY A 139 -6.57 16.02 7.79
N GLN A 140 -6.79 15.58 6.56
CA GLN A 140 -7.50 14.33 6.28
C GLN A 140 -6.66 13.13 6.73
N GLU A 141 -7.30 12.16 7.38
CA GLU A 141 -6.71 10.84 7.62
C GLU A 141 -6.91 9.95 6.39
N ILE A 142 -5.84 9.30 5.94
CA ILE A 142 -5.85 8.38 4.82
C ILE A 142 -5.21 7.05 5.19
N ASP A 143 -5.58 6.02 4.44
CA ASP A 143 -5.01 4.68 4.54
C ASP A 143 -4.18 4.36 3.30
N VAL A 144 -2.86 4.31 3.45
CA VAL A 144 -1.93 3.97 2.37
C VAL A 144 -1.46 2.53 2.53
N LEU A 145 -1.68 1.71 1.51
CA LEU A 145 -1.26 0.32 1.49
C LEU A 145 -0.30 0.09 0.32
N TYR A 146 0.91 -0.36 0.64
CA TYR A 146 1.93 -0.78 -0.31
C TYR A 146 1.92 -2.30 -0.43
N ILE A 147 1.91 -2.80 -1.67
CA ILE A 147 2.18 -4.20 -1.99
C ILE A 147 3.51 -4.26 -2.70
N VAL A 148 4.48 -4.96 -2.12
CA VAL A 148 5.80 -5.14 -2.71
C VAL A 148 5.74 -6.28 -3.72
N ARG A 149 6.00 -6.02 -5.00
CA ARG A 149 6.17 -7.05 -6.05
C ARG A 149 7.63 -7.15 -6.44
N SER A 150 7.94 -8.12 -7.30
CA SER A 150 9.30 -8.37 -7.77
C SER A 150 9.85 -7.22 -8.60
N THR A 151 8.98 -6.51 -9.31
CA THR A 151 9.36 -5.46 -10.25
C THR A 151 8.78 -4.09 -9.91
N GLU A 152 7.78 -4.04 -9.02
CA GLU A 152 7.01 -2.82 -8.76
C GLU A 152 6.43 -2.76 -7.32
N TYR A 153 6.05 -1.57 -6.89
CA TYR A 153 5.15 -1.32 -5.78
C TYR A 153 3.76 -1.00 -6.31
N VAL A 154 2.75 -1.71 -5.81
CA VAL A 154 1.36 -1.32 -6.01
C VAL A 154 0.87 -0.57 -4.78
N VAL A 155 0.31 0.61 -5.02
CA VAL A 155 -0.13 1.51 -3.94
C VAL A 155 -1.63 1.68 -4.01
N TYR A 156 -2.28 1.43 -2.88
CA TYR A 156 -3.68 1.73 -2.64
C TYR A 156 -3.77 2.91 -1.67
N ILE A 157 -4.71 3.80 -1.92
CA ILE A 157 -5.09 4.88 -0.99
C ILE A 157 -6.59 4.76 -0.74
N ASP A 158 -6.98 4.67 0.54
CA ASP A 158 -8.37 4.50 0.98
C ASP A 158 -9.08 3.32 0.27
N SER A 159 -8.36 2.20 0.15
CA SER A 159 -8.80 0.95 -0.50
C SER A 159 -8.97 1.01 -2.04
N ALA A 160 -8.66 2.13 -2.69
CA ALA A 160 -8.65 2.25 -4.15
C ALA A 160 -7.22 2.17 -4.68
N GLN A 161 -7.00 1.41 -5.76
CA GLN A 161 -5.69 1.35 -6.41
C GLN A 161 -5.36 2.73 -7.00
N PHE A 162 -4.19 3.25 -6.64
CA PHE A 162 -3.76 4.58 -7.04
C PHE A 162 -2.59 4.52 -8.03
N PHE A 163 -1.60 3.66 -7.77
CA PHE A 163 -0.37 3.57 -8.57
C PHE A 163 0.12 2.12 -8.74
N CYS A 164 0.82 1.88 -9.85
CA CYS A 164 1.77 0.79 -10.07
C CYS A 164 3.08 1.44 -10.52
N ILE A 165 4.20 1.17 -9.84
CA ILE A 165 5.55 1.72 -10.12
C ILE A 165 6.58 0.63 -10.00
#